data_AF-A0A920JHK6-F1
#
_entry.id   AF-A0A920JHK6-F1
#
_cell.length_a   1.000
_cell.length_b   1.000
_cell.length_c   1.000
_cell.angle_alpha   90.00
_cell.angle_beta   90.00
_cell.angle_gamma   90.00
#
_symmetry.space_group_name_H-M   'P 1'
#
loop_
_entity.id
_entity.type
_entity.pdbx_description
1 polymer ?
#
loop_
_entity_poly.entity_id
_entity_poly.type
_entity_poly.pdbx_seq_one_letter_code
_entity_poly.pdbx_strand_id
1 'polypeptide(L)' 'MEIKKIKRKIVSKLDKQNIQYEINSNEMISKLKDIDALLDEAELGGGTHHHEAFGKKRKNVDTRAHI' A
#
# COMPACT_ATOMS: atom_id res chain seq x y z
N MET A 1 -44.93 -0.16 -11.48
CA MET A 1 -43.90 -1.17 -11.80
C MET A 1 -42.77 -1.05 -10.80
N GLU A 2 -42.54 -2.07 -9.97
CA GLU A 2 -41.38 -2.07 -9.06
C GLU A 2 -40.10 -2.38 -9.84
N ILE A 3 -39.12 -1.48 -9.73
CA ILE A 3 -37.79 -1.68 -10.32
C ILE A 3 -36.99 -2.57 -9.37
N LYS A 4 -36.88 -3.87 -9.68
CA LYS A 4 -35.97 -4.78 -8.97
C LYS A 4 -34.53 -4.30 -9.13
N LYS A 5 -33.93 -3.79 -8.05
CA LYS A 5 -32.50 -3.45 -8.01
C LYS A 5 -31.66 -4.73 -8.12
N ILE A 6 -31.22 -5.05 -9.33
CA ILE A 6 -30.24 -6.11 -9.57
C ILE A 6 -28.92 -5.68 -8.92
N LYS A 7 -28.57 -6.28 -7.77
CA LYS A 7 -27.23 -6.11 -7.19
C LYS A 7 -26.22 -6.76 -8.14
N ARG A 8 -25.57 -5.95 -8.98
CA ARG A 8 -24.46 -6.42 -9.83
C ARG A 8 -23.27 -6.75 -8.93
N LYS A 9 -22.91 -8.02 -8.84
CA LYS A 9 -21.69 -8.47 -8.19
C LYS A 9 -20.55 -8.44 -9.20
N ILE A 10 -19.51 -7.66 -8.92
CA ILE A 10 -18.29 -7.69 -9.73
C ILE A 10 -17.57 -9.00 -9.40
N VAL A 11 -17.35 -9.83 -10.43
CA VAL A 11 -16.54 -11.05 -10.31
C VAL A 11 -15.21 -10.75 -10.98
N SER A 12 -14.14 -10.71 -10.17
CA SER A 12 -12.79 -10.49 -10.67
C SER A 12 -12.27 -11.76 -11.34
N LYS A 13 -11.62 -11.59 -12.50
CA LYS A 13 -10.84 -12.64 -13.17
C LYS A 13 -9.34 -12.52 -12.89
N LEU A 14 -8.97 -11.70 -11.89
CA LEU A 14 -7.59 -11.47 -11.51
C LEU A 14 -6.96 -12.75 -10.96
N ASP A 15 -5.91 -13.21 -11.62
CA ASP A 15 -5.07 -14.30 -11.14
C ASP A 15 -3.82 -13.72 -10.47
N LYS A 16 -3.68 -13.97 -9.17
CA LYS A 16 -2.56 -13.48 -8.36
C LYS A 16 -1.31 -14.34 -8.45
N GLN A 17 -1.42 -15.54 -9.02
CA GLN A 17 -0.29 -16.47 -9.22
C GLN A 17 0.35 -16.29 -10.59
N ASN A 18 -0.25 -15.45 -11.45
CA ASN A 18 0.27 -15.14 -12.77
C ASN A 18 1.54 -14.28 -12.68
N ILE A 19 2.57 -14.63 -13.46
CA ILE A 19 3.83 -13.87 -13.57
C ILE A 19 3.60 -12.38 -13.89
N GLN A 20 2.63 -12.05 -14.75
CA GLN A 20 2.32 -10.67 -15.12
C GLN A 20 1.73 -9.90 -13.95
N TYR A 21 0.97 -10.56 -13.07
CA TYR A 21 0.46 -9.93 -11.86
C TYR A 21 1.62 -9.55 -10.93
N GLU A 22 2.58 -10.44 -10.75
CA GLU A 22 3.78 -10.18 -9.95
C GLU A 22 4.60 -9.02 -10.53
N ILE A 23 4.89 -9.04 -11.83
CA ILE A 23 5.63 -7.96 -12.50
C ILE A 23 4.93 -6.61 -12.30
N ASN A 24 3.63 -6.54 -12.59
CA ASN A 24 2.87 -5.30 -12.48
C ASN A 24 2.79 -4.81 -11.02
N SER A 25 2.60 -5.74 -10.08
CA SER A 25 2.55 -5.42 -8.65
C SER A 25 3.89 -4.86 -8.17
N ASN A 26 5.00 -5.48 -8.57
CA ASN A 26 6.34 -5.05 -8.18
C ASN A 26 6.69 -3.69 -8.78
N GLU A 27 6.33 -3.45 -10.05
CA GLU A 27 6.53 -2.15 -10.70
C GLU A 27 5.72 -1.05 -10.00
N MET A 28 4.45 -1.34 -9.66
CA MET A 28 3.61 -0.39 -8.91
C MET A 28 4.21 -0.08 -7.54
N ILE A 29 4.67 -1.09 -6.81
CA ILE A 29 5.30 -0.90 -5.49
C ILE A 29 6.58 -0.07 -5.62
N SER A 30 7.38 -0.26 -6.68
CA SER A 30 8.56 0.56 -6.93
C SER A 30 8.18 2.04 -7.10
N LYS A 31 7.20 2.33 -7.96
CA LYS A 31 6.75 3.70 -8.21
C LYS A 31 6.19 4.37 -6.94
N LEU A 32 5.51 3.60 -6.08
CA LEU A 32 5.02 4.12 -4.80
C LEU A 32 6.18 4.51 -3.86
N LYS A 33 7.26 3.71 -3.82
CA LYS A 33 8.46 4.07 -3.03
C LYS A 33 9.15 5.32 -3.56
N ASP A 34 9.19 5.48 -4.88
CA ASP A 34 9.76 6.68 -5.49
C ASP A 34 8.94 7.92 -5.11
N ILE A 35 7.60 7.80 -5.13
CA ILE A 35 6.71 8.87 -4.65
C ILE A 35 6.94 9.19 -3.18
N ASP A 36 7.05 8.17 -2.32
CA ASP A 36 7.32 8.38 -0.89
C ASP A 36 8.64 9.13 -0.68
N ALA A 37 9.70 8.79 -1.42
CA ALA A 37 10.98 9.48 -1.33
C ALA A 37 10.89 10.94 -1.79
N LEU A 38 10.16 11.22 -2.88
CA LEU A 38 9.95 12.59 -3.34
C LEU A 38 9.13 13.42 -2.34
N LEU A 39 8.16 12.80 -1.66
CA LEU A 39 7.40 13.44 -0.60
C LEU A 39 8.30 13.73 0.61
N ASP A 40 9.15 12.79 1.01
CA ASP A 40 10.13 12.99 2.08
C ASP A 40 11.11 14.14 1.73
N GLU A 41 11.60 14.21 0.51
CA GLU A 41 12.47 15.31 0.05
C GLU A 41 11.75 16.67 0.06
N ALA A 42 10.50 16.71 -0.40
CA ALA A 42 9.68 17.92 -0.34
C ALA A 42 9.39 18.35 1.11
N GLU A 43 9.22 17.39 2.02
CA GLU A 43 9.03 17.63 3.46
C GLU A 43 10.33 18.08 4.15
N LEU A 44 11.49 17.54 3.75
CA LEU A 44 12.81 17.96 4.26
C LEU A 44 13.17 19.39 3.87
N GLY A 45 12.61 19.90 2.76
CA GLY A 45 12.58 21.34 2.47
C GLY A 45 11.92 22.20 3.57
N GLY A 46 11.20 21.58 4.51
CA GLY A 46 10.56 22.18 5.70
C GLY A 46 11.15 21.79 7.07
N GLY A 47 12.17 20.93 7.16
CA GLY A 47 12.90 20.64 8.42
C GLY A 47 12.91 19.17 8.92
N THR A 48 13.77 18.88 9.91
CA THR A 48 14.28 17.55 10.33
C THR A 48 13.34 16.65 11.16
N HIS A 49 12.04 16.92 11.23
CA HIS A 49 11.16 16.25 12.21
C HIS A 49 10.43 14.98 11.71
N HIS A 50 10.50 14.62 10.42
CA HIS A 50 9.68 13.55 9.85
C HIS A 50 10.34 12.16 9.75
N HIS A 51 11.68 12.05 9.83
CA HIS A 51 12.37 10.76 9.73
C HIS A 51 12.03 9.76 10.85
N GLU A 52 11.49 10.20 11.98
CA GLU A 52 11.14 9.30 13.09
C GLU A 52 9.84 8.51 12.87
N ALA A 53 8.93 8.97 11.99
CA ALA A 53 7.60 8.40 11.86
C ALA A 53 7.61 7.03 11.16
N PHE A 54 8.49 6.84 10.16
CA PHE A 54 8.60 5.59 9.42
C PHE A 54 9.39 4.50 10.16
N GLY A 55 10.36 4.88 11.00
CA GLY A 55 11.07 3.94 11.87
C GLY A 55 10.19 3.33 12.98
N LYS A 56 9.22 4.10 13.50
CA LYS A 56 8.31 3.64 14.57
C LYS A 56 7.23 2.66 14.09
N LYS A 57 6.78 2.72 12.83
CA LYS A 57 5.76 1.77 12.31
C LYS A 57 6.26 0.34 12.12
N ARG A 58 7.57 0.08 12.10
CA ARG A 58 8.13 -1.28 11.99
C ARG A 58 8.42 -1.97 13.32
N LYS A 59 8.28 -1.31 14.48
CA LYS A 59 8.68 -1.89 15.77
C LYS A 59 7.56 -2.54 16.60
N ASN A 60 6.30 -2.48 16.15
CA ASN A 60 5.15 -2.89 16.97
C ASN A 60 4.44 -4.18 16.51
N VAL A 61 5.08 -5.03 15.68
CA VAL A 61 4.47 -6.31 15.27
C VAL A 61 5.00 -7.52 16.04
N ASP A 62 6.13 -7.43 16.76
CA ASP A 62 6.76 -8.59 17.44
C ASP A 62 6.97 -8.41 18.96
N THR A 63 5.94 -8.01 19.72
CA THR A 63 6.00 -8.08 21.21
C THR A 63 4.76 -8.73 21.85
N ARG A 64 4.03 -9.59 21.14
CA ARG A 64 2.88 -10.33 21.69
C ARG A 64 2.87 -11.83 21.37
N ALA A 65 4.02 -12.48 21.54
CA ALA A 65 4.08 -13.92 21.75
C ALA A 65 5.09 -14.18 22.87
N HIS A 66 4.74 -15.05 23.83
CA HIS A 66 5.37 -15.31 25.14
C HIS A 66 4.78 -14.49 26.31
N ILE A 67 3.51 -14.78 26.62
CA ILE A 67 3.11 -15.17 27.98
C ILE A 67 2.45 -16.54 27.85
#